data_AF-A0A1V6EMK1-F1
#
_entry.id   AF-A0A1V6EMK1-F1
#
_cell.length_a   1.000
_cell.length_b   1.000
_cell.length_c   1.000
_cell.angle_alpha   90.00
_cell.angle_beta   90.00
_cell.angle_gamma   90.00
#
_symmetry.space_group_name_H-M   'P 1'
#
loop_
_entity.id
_entity.type
_entity.pdbx_description
1 polymer ?
#
loop_
_entity_poly.entity_id
_entity_poly.type
_entity_poly.pdbx_seq_one_letter_code
_entity_poly.pdbx_strand_id
1 'polypeptide(L)' 'MYHLPLLLGLGTSELILIALVILLLFGATRIPEIMKGIGKGIKSFKKEMNSTDDEEPLNNKKEKDSDK' A
#
# COMPACT_ATOMS: atom_id res chain seq x y z
N MET A 1 -17.59 31.82 11.23
CA MET A 1 -18.24 30.98 10.21
C MET A 1 -17.45 29.71 10.08
N TYR A 2 -17.92 28.61 10.66
CA TYR A 2 -17.28 27.31 10.53
C TYR A 2 -17.54 26.79 9.13
N HIS A 3 -16.49 26.67 8.32
CA HIS A 3 -16.58 26.05 7.01
C HIS A 3 -16.87 24.56 7.20
N LEU A 4 -18.08 24.14 6.81
CA LEU A 4 -18.53 22.75 6.75
C LEU A 4 -18.42 22.29 5.29
N PRO A 5 -17.28 21.73 4.85
CA PRO A 5 -17.11 21.13 3.52
C PRO A 5 -17.72 19.72 3.43
N LEU A 6 -18.73 19.40 4.25
CA LEU A 6 -19.17 18.02 4.49
C LEU A 6 -19.97 17.38 3.35
N LEU A 7 -20.25 18.09 2.24
CA LEU A 7 -21.33 17.68 1.32
C LEU A 7 -20.92 17.44 -0.15
N LEU A 8 -19.70 17.76 -0.59
CA LEU A 8 -19.35 17.72 -2.03
C LEU A 8 -18.04 17.01 -2.40
N GLY A 9 -17.68 16.00 -1.62
CA GLY A 9 -16.58 15.09 -1.94
C GLY A 9 -15.65 14.98 -0.75
N LEU A 10 -15.24 13.75 -0.43
CA LEU A 10 -14.15 13.52 0.52
C LEU A 10 -12.92 14.21 -0.06
N GLY A 11 -12.67 15.43 0.38
CA GLY A 11 -11.50 16.19 -0.02
C GLY A 11 -10.25 15.52 0.51
N THR A 12 -9.11 15.88 -0.06
CA THR A 12 -7.80 15.43 0.42
C THR A 12 -7.63 15.72 1.91
N SER A 13 -8.23 16.81 2.41
CA SER A 13 -8.20 17.20 3.82
C SER A 13 -8.92 16.20 4.74
N GLU A 14 -10.12 15.74 4.39
CA GLU A 14 -10.84 14.72 5.18
C GLU A 14 -10.11 13.38 5.17
N LEU A 15 -9.56 12.96 4.03
CA LEU A 15 -8.76 11.73 3.94
C LEU A 15 -7.52 11.79 4.84
N ILE A 16 -6.85 12.94 4.90
CA ILE A 16 -5.71 13.14 5.81
C ILE A 16 -6.16 13.04 7.27
N LEU A 17 -7.31 13.63 7.62
CA LEU A 17 -7.85 13.55 8.98
C LEU A 17 -8.17 12.09 9.38
N ILE A 18 -8.82 11.34 8.51
CA ILE A 18 -9.15 9.92 8.73
C ILE A 18 -7.85 9.11 8.86
N ALA A 19 -6.89 9.32 7.96
CA ALA A 19 -5.59 8.64 8.01
C ALA A 19 -4.86 8.95 9.32
N LEU A 20 -4.92 10.20 9.81
CA LEU A 20 -4.33 10.60 11.08
C LEU A 20 -4.99 9.91 12.28
N VAL A 21 -6.31 9.77 12.30
CA VAL A 21 -7.02 9.03 13.36
C VAL A 21 -6.61 7.55 13.36
N ILE A 22 -6.57 6.91 12.18
CA ILE A 22 -6.11 5.52 12.04
C ILE A 22 -4.65 5.40 12.51
N LEU A 23 -3.80 6.38 12.18
CA LEU A 23 -2.40 6.42 12.60
C LEU A 23 -2.26 6.53 14.12
N LEU A 24 -3.13 7.28 14.80
CA LEU A 24 -3.12 7.39 16.27
C LEU A 24 -3.60 6.10 16.94
N LEU A 25 -4.60 5.42 16.39
CA LEU A 25 -5.13 4.17 16.95
C LEU A 25 -4.20 2.98 16.75
N PHE A 26 -3.65 2.84 15.54
CA PHE A 26 -2.84 1.67 15.16
C PHE A 26 -1.33 1.95 15.22
N GLY A 27 -0.92 3.21 15.19
CA GLY A 27 0.48 3.61 15.09
C GLY A 27 1.00 3.62 13.65
N ALA A 28 2.03 4.44 13.40
CA ALA A 28 2.68 4.55 12.08
C ALA A 28 3.42 3.29 11.63
N THR A 29 3.72 2.38 12.54
CA THR A 29 4.45 1.14 12.27
C THR A 29 3.57 0.00 11.79
N ARG A 30 2.27 -0.01 12.12
CA ARG A 30 1.35 -1.12 11.76
C ARG A 30 0.90 -1.10 10.31
N ILE A 31 0.67 0.09 9.74
CA ILE A 31 0.28 0.24 8.32
C ILE A 31 1.32 -0.38 7.37
N PRO A 32 2.63 -0.07 7.45
CA PRO A 32 3.62 -0.67 6.55
C PRO A 32 3.83 -2.17 6.79
N GLU A 33 3.64 -2.65 8.03
CA GLU A 33 3.71 -4.09 8.36
C GLU A 33 2.61 -4.87 7.64
N ILE A 34 1.37 -4.39 7.70
CA ILE A 34 0.21 -4.99 7.02
C ILE A 34 0.36 -4.87 5.49
N MET A 35 0.79 -3.71 4.98
CA MET A 35 1.05 -3.53 3.54
C MET A 35 2.12 -4.49 3.01
N LYS A 36 3.18 -4.76 3.78
CA LYS A 36 4.21 -5.75 3.39
C LYS A 36 3.62 -7.16 3.31
N GLY A 37 2.74 -7.54 4.24
CA GLY A 37 2.05 -8.83 4.22
C GLY A 37 1.13 -8.97 3.00
N ILE A 38 0.25 -7.97 2.80
CA ILE A 38 -0.68 -7.92 1.66
C ILE A 38 0.07 -7.90 0.33
N GLY A 39 1.13 -7.09 0.21
CA GLY A 39 1.93 -6.97 -1.01
C GLY A 39 2.63 -8.27 -1.39
N LYS A 40 3.12 -9.04 -0.41
CA LYS A 40 3.67 -10.38 -0.65
C LYS A 40 2.57 -11.34 -1.14
N GLY A 41 1.40 -11.33 -0.51
CA GLY A 41 0.26 -12.17 -0.90
C GLY A 41 -0.21 -11.88 -2.32
N ILE A 42 -0.42 -10.61 -2.67
CA ILE A 42 -0.80 -10.20 -4.02
C ILE A 42 0.27 -10.59 -5.05
N LYS A 43 1.56 -10.44 -4.71
CA LYS A 43 2.66 -10.82 -5.60
C LYS A 43 2.69 -12.32 -5.88
N SER A 44 2.53 -13.15 -4.85
CA SER A 44 2.47 -14.61 -5.00
C SER A 44 1.22 -15.03 -5.78
N PHE A 45 0.06 -14.45 -5.46
CA PHE A 45 -1.19 -14.72 -6.18
C PHE A 45 -1.07 -14.36 -7.67
N LYS A 46 -0.49 -13.20 -7.99
CA LYS A 46 -0.23 -12.81 -9.37
C LYS A 46 0.74 -13.77 -10.05
N LYS A 47 1.80 -14.21 -9.35
CA LYS A 47 2.78 -15.16 -9.91
C LYS A 47 2.13 -16.50 -10.28
N GLU A 48 1.32 -17.07 -9.39
CA GLU A 48 0.62 -18.33 -9.64
C GLU A 48 -0.41 -18.19 -10.77
N MET A 49 -1.19 -17.10 -10.77
CA MET A 49 -2.16 -16.82 -11.84
C MET A 49 -1.47 -16.66 -13.21
N ASN A 50 -0.31 -15.98 -13.28
CA ASN A 50 0.44 -15.79 -14.53
C ASN A 50 1.30 -17.01 -14.90
N SER A 51 1.44 -18.02 -14.03
CA SER A 51 2.15 -19.27 -14.36
C SER A 51 1.23 -20.33 -14.96
N THR A 52 -0.08 -20.06 -15.01
CA THR A 52 -1.09 -20.92 -15.67
C THR A 52 -1.27 -20.56 -17.15
N ASP A 53 -0.86 -19.35 -17.55
CA ASP A 53 -0.76 -18.89 -18.92
C ASP A 53 0.73 -18.83 -19.29
N ASP A 54 1.18 -19.65 -20.23
CA ASP A 54 2.58 -20.02 -20.51
C ASP A 54 3.57 -18.85 -20.80
N GLU A 55 4.05 -18.03 -19.85
CA GLU A 55 5.23 -17.15 -20.08
C GLU A 55 6.10 -16.90 -18.82
N GLU A 56 7.43 -17.05 -18.97
CA GLU A 56 8.44 -17.02 -17.90
C GLU A 56 8.45 -15.72 -17.06
N PRO A 57 8.75 -15.79 -15.73
CA PRO A 57 8.66 -14.63 -14.87
C PRO A 57 9.86 -13.69 -15.03
N LEU A 58 9.57 -12.41 -15.32
CA LEU A 58 10.50 -11.29 -15.29
C LEU A 58 11.27 -11.22 -13.97
N ASN A 59 12.51 -11.73 -14.00
CA ASN A 59 13.56 -11.48 -13.04
C ASN A 59 14.04 -10.02 -13.17
N ASN A 60 13.38 -9.10 -12.47
CA ASN A 60 13.95 -7.78 -12.19
C ASN A 60 14.58 -7.75 -10.80
N LYS A 61 15.79 -8.31 -10.74
CA LYS A 61 17.01 -7.71 -10.20
C LYS A 61 16.77 -6.41 -9.40
N LYS A 62 16.75 -6.53 -8.07
CA LYS A 62 17.21 -5.48 -7.14
C LYS A 62 18.14 -6.12 -6.12
N GLU A 63 19.23 -6.65 -6.65
CA GLU A 63 20.46 -6.89 -5.91
C GLU A 63 21.48 -5.88 -6.45
N LYS A 64 21.58 -4.78 -5.72
CA LYS A 64 22.71 -3.85 -5.62
C LYS A 64 22.51 -3.31 -4.20
N ASP A 65 22.93 -4.02 -3.18
CA ASP A 65 24.34 -4.08 -2.80
C ASP A 65 25.04 -2.78 -3.21
N SER A 66 24.69 -1.74 -2.46
CA SER A 66 25.53 -0.58 -2.28
C SER A 66 26.25 -0.81 -0.97
N ASP A 67 27.29 -1.65 -0.98
CA ASP A 67 28.42 -1.42 -0.10
C ASP A 67 29.70 -2.01 -0.72
N LYS A 68 30.45 -1.09 -1.34
CA LYS A 68 31.91 -1.05 -1.45
C LYS A 68 32.70 -2.27 -1.92
#